data_AF-A0A2S2FCT3-F1
#
_entry.id   AF-A0A2S2FCT3-F1
#
_cell.length_a   1.000
_cell.length_b   1.000
_cell.length_c   1.000
_cell.angle_alpha   90.00
_cell.angle_beta   90.00
_cell.angle_gamma   90.00
#
_symmetry.space_group_name_H-M   'P 1'
#
loop_
_entity.id
_entity.type
_entity.pdbx_description
1 polymer ?
#
loop_
_entity_poly.entity_id
_entity_poly.type
_entity_poly.pdbx_seq_one_letter_code
_entity_poly.pdbx_strand_id
1 'polypeptide(L)'
;MKFYQEITLIDQAEISPYFIWSKLYTQLHIGLAEIKDANEKVNIGLSFPKYIYEQGDEAKKSKVHLGDKLRIFAETQADLEKLNIQKWLERLTDYLHITSVREVPEAKISGYAIYSRKQVKTNAERLARHRVKRGDIGFDEALARYSNVVTTTDLPYIQMKSLTSDKSFKLFIEKKPATKSETQVFSTYGLSSVSTVPEF
;
A
#
# COMPACT_ATOMS: atom_id res chain seq x y z
N MET A 1 3.75 11.93 12.75
CA MET A 1 4.39 12.13 11.43
C MET A 1 4.81 13.58 11.27
N LYS A 2 6.08 13.90 11.55
CA LYS A 2 6.64 15.26 11.43
C LYS A 2 7.65 15.39 10.29
N PHE A 3 8.22 14.28 9.84
CA PHE A 3 9.20 14.25 8.75
C PHE A 3 8.68 13.39 7.62
N TYR A 4 9.10 13.73 6.41
CA TYR A 4 8.80 12.98 5.22
C TYR A 4 9.95 12.93 4.22
N GLN A 5 9.86 11.97 3.33
CA GLN A 5 10.69 11.86 2.13
C GLN A 5 9.79 11.53 0.95
N GLU A 6 10.06 12.13 -0.21
CA GLU A 6 9.27 11.91 -1.42
C GLU A 6 10.07 11.10 -2.43
N ILE A 7 9.39 10.13 -3.05
CA ILE A 7 9.89 9.34 -4.17
C ILE A 7 8.96 9.59 -5.34
N THR A 8 9.52 10.04 -6.45
CA THR A 8 8.80 10.26 -7.71
C THR A 8 9.31 9.29 -8.76
N LEU A 9 8.41 8.58 -9.42
CA LEU A 9 8.72 7.76 -10.58
C LEU A 9 9.02 8.69 -11.76
N ILE A 10 10.13 8.43 -12.44
CA ILE A 10 10.53 9.12 -13.67
C ILE A 10 9.79 8.46 -14.83
N ASP A 11 9.17 9.27 -15.70
CA ASP A 11 8.47 8.77 -16.87
C ASP A 11 9.44 8.11 -17.86
N GLN A 12 9.02 6.99 -18.44
CA GLN A 12 9.85 6.17 -19.33
C GLN A 12 9.04 5.80 -20.56
N ALA A 13 9.57 6.06 -21.76
CA ALA A 13 8.87 5.77 -23.00
C ALA A 13 8.57 4.26 -23.17
N GLU A 14 9.45 3.40 -22.67
CA GLU A 14 9.39 1.95 -22.91
C GLU A 14 8.89 1.14 -21.70
N ILE A 15 8.77 1.77 -20.52
CA ILE A 15 8.49 1.06 -19.26
C ILE A 15 7.23 1.62 -18.61
N SER A 16 6.26 0.74 -18.36
CA SER A 16 5.05 1.12 -17.63
C SER A 16 5.38 1.58 -16.20
N PRO A 17 4.78 2.69 -15.72
CA PRO A 17 4.92 3.13 -14.33
C PRO A 17 4.55 2.05 -13.31
N TYR A 18 3.60 1.16 -13.64
CA TYR A 18 3.19 0.07 -12.75
C TYR A 18 4.26 -1.02 -12.59
N PHE A 19 5.13 -1.19 -13.58
CA PHE A 19 6.30 -2.06 -13.45
C PHE A 19 7.29 -1.48 -12.44
N ILE A 20 7.57 -0.17 -12.52
CA ILE A 20 8.45 0.53 -11.58
C ILE A 20 7.85 0.48 -10.17
N TRP A 21 6.54 0.74 -10.02
CA TRP A 21 5.83 0.57 -8.75
C TRP A 21 6.01 -0.81 -8.14
N SER A 22 5.89 -1.87 -8.94
CA SER A 22 6.08 -3.25 -8.47
C SER A 22 7.48 -3.45 -7.87
N LYS A 23 8.52 -2.94 -8.54
CA LYS A 23 9.91 -3.05 -8.07
C LYS A 23 10.17 -2.19 -6.84
N LEU A 24 9.79 -0.92 -6.88
CA LEU A 24 9.91 0.03 -5.77
C LEU A 24 9.24 -0.53 -4.52
N TYR A 25 7.98 -0.93 -4.63
CA TYR A 25 7.20 -1.31 -3.46
C TYR A 25 7.63 -2.67 -2.88
N THR A 26 8.21 -3.54 -3.72
CA THR A 26 8.85 -4.77 -3.24
C THR A 26 10.08 -4.45 -2.39
N GLN A 27 10.96 -3.56 -2.85
CA GLN A 27 12.15 -3.16 -2.06
C GLN A 27 11.76 -2.41 -0.79
N LEU A 28 10.79 -1.49 -0.87
CA LEU A 28 10.24 -0.80 0.29
C LEU A 28 9.68 -1.79 1.32
N HIS A 29 8.91 -2.79 0.88
CA HIS A 29 8.38 -3.82 1.77
C HIS A 29 9.50 -4.60 2.48
N ILE A 30 10.59 -4.93 1.79
CA ILE A 30 11.75 -5.61 2.39
C ILE A 30 12.40 -4.70 3.43
N GLY A 31 12.66 -3.43 3.10
CA GLY A 31 13.26 -2.49 4.05
C GLY A 31 12.41 -2.26 5.30
N LEU A 32 11.09 -2.16 5.14
CA LEU A 32 10.15 -2.08 6.27
C LEU A 32 10.10 -3.39 7.07
N ALA A 33 10.23 -4.55 6.42
CA ALA A 33 10.26 -5.83 7.10
C ALA A 33 11.54 -6.02 7.94
N GLU A 34 12.65 -5.37 7.60
CA GLU A 34 13.90 -5.41 8.38
C GLU A 34 13.81 -4.58 9.66
N ILE A 35 13.09 -3.46 9.64
CA ILE A 35 12.97 -2.55 10.79
C ILE A 35 11.72 -2.79 11.65
N LYS A 36 10.93 -3.82 11.35
CA LYS A 36 9.67 -4.12 12.07
C LYS A 36 9.92 -4.47 13.54
N ASP A 37 8.96 -4.14 14.38
CA ASP A 37 8.95 -4.52 15.79
C ASP A 37 8.50 -5.99 16.00
N ALA A 38 8.46 -6.41 17.27
CA ALA A 38 8.02 -7.75 17.65
C ALA A 38 6.56 -8.07 17.28
N ASN A 39 5.73 -7.05 17.01
CA ASN A 39 4.33 -7.18 16.61
C ASN A 39 4.15 -7.09 15.08
N GLU A 40 5.24 -7.14 14.32
CA GLU A 40 5.29 -6.98 12.87
C GLU A 40 4.77 -5.61 12.38
N LYS A 41 4.97 -4.58 13.20
CA LYS A 41 4.60 -3.20 12.90
C LYS A 41 5.83 -2.33 12.68
N VAL A 42 5.61 -1.22 11.98
CA VAL A 42 6.59 -0.16 11.76
C VAL A 42 5.98 1.18 12.11
N ASN A 43 6.83 2.14 12.44
CA ASN A 43 6.50 3.55 12.67
C ASN A 43 6.59 4.39 11.37
N ILE A 44 6.64 3.74 10.21
CA ILE A 44 6.74 4.38 8.89
C ILE A 44 5.40 4.30 8.17
N GLY A 45 4.82 5.46 7.88
CA GLY A 45 3.57 5.58 7.14
C GLY A 45 3.77 6.02 5.69
N LEU A 46 2.85 5.65 4.81
CA LEU A 46 2.90 6.02 3.39
C LEU A 46 1.68 6.81 2.95
N SER A 47 1.88 7.75 2.02
CA SER A 47 0.81 8.34 1.23
C SER A 47 1.11 8.32 -0.26
N PHE A 48 0.06 8.47 -1.05
CA PHE A 48 0.09 8.49 -2.51
C PHE A 48 -0.49 9.84 -2.97
N PRO A 49 0.32 10.91 -3.08
CA PRO A 49 -0.19 12.27 -3.30
C PRO A 49 -1.02 12.43 -4.57
N LYS A 50 -0.74 11.62 -5.60
CA LYS A 50 -1.48 11.60 -6.87
C LYS A 50 -2.46 10.43 -6.97
N TYR A 51 -2.94 9.91 -5.84
CA TYR A 51 -3.96 8.87 -5.78
C TYR A 51 -5.29 9.40 -6.31
N ILE A 52 -5.86 8.68 -7.28
CA ILE A 52 -7.21 8.93 -7.79
C ILE A 52 -7.99 7.61 -7.77
N TYR A 53 -9.16 7.68 -7.16
CA TYR A 53 -10.19 6.65 -7.25
C TYR A 53 -11.54 7.35 -7.36
N GLU A 54 -11.99 7.50 -8.60
CA GLU A 54 -13.33 8.00 -8.93
C GLU A 54 -14.10 6.82 -9.51
N GLN A 55 -15.07 6.33 -8.74
CA GLN A 55 -15.93 5.26 -9.22
C GLN A 55 -16.78 5.79 -10.37
N GLY A 56 -16.74 5.07 -11.49
CA GLY A 56 -17.54 5.39 -12.65
C GLY A 56 -18.91 4.69 -12.60
N ASP A 57 -19.89 5.29 -13.25
CA ASP A 57 -21.22 4.70 -13.45
C ASP A 57 -21.26 3.80 -14.70
N GLU A 58 -22.39 3.18 -15.01
CA GLU A 58 -22.56 2.29 -16.17
C GLU A 58 -22.11 2.90 -17.51
N ALA A 59 -22.14 4.24 -17.63
CA ALA A 59 -21.73 4.98 -18.83
C ALA A 59 -20.26 5.45 -18.83
N LYS A 60 -19.54 5.42 -17.71
CA LYS A 60 -18.19 6.00 -17.57
C LYS A 60 -17.29 5.05 -16.80
N LYS A 61 -16.13 4.69 -17.37
CA LYS A 61 -15.15 3.86 -16.67
C LYS A 61 -14.62 4.57 -15.41
N SER A 62 -14.45 3.82 -14.31
CA SER A 62 -13.77 4.32 -13.11
C SER A 62 -12.38 4.85 -13.45
N LYS A 63 -12.03 6.01 -12.90
CA LYS A 63 -10.68 6.58 -13.01
C LYS A 63 -9.88 6.15 -11.80
N VAL A 64 -8.88 5.31 -12.04
CA VAL A 64 -8.16 4.58 -10.99
C VAL A 64 -6.66 4.66 -11.25
N HIS A 65 -5.92 5.35 -10.38
CA HIS A 65 -4.46 5.30 -10.39
C HIS A 65 -3.85 5.68 -9.04
N LEU A 66 -2.66 5.13 -8.74
CA LEU A 66 -1.86 5.55 -7.58
C LEU A 66 -1.10 6.86 -7.85
N GLY A 67 -0.90 7.18 -9.13
CA GLY A 67 -0.01 8.25 -9.57
C GLY A 67 1.45 7.79 -9.65
N ASP A 68 2.35 8.75 -9.68
CA ASP A 68 3.80 8.58 -9.84
C ASP A 68 4.59 9.02 -8.58
N LYS A 69 3.90 9.35 -7.49
CA LYS A 69 4.51 9.85 -6.24
C LYS A 69 4.16 8.97 -5.07
N LEU A 70 5.17 8.68 -4.25
CA LEU A 70 5.06 8.08 -2.94
C LEU A 70 5.68 9.04 -1.91
N ARG A 71 5.00 9.26 -0.79
CA ARG A 71 5.62 9.88 0.38
C ARG A 71 5.75 8.88 1.51
N ILE A 72 6.90 8.93 2.16
CA ILE A 72 7.24 8.14 3.33
C ILE A 72 7.28 9.09 4.51
N PHE A 73 6.62 8.75 5.60
CA PHE A 73 6.51 9.57 6.79
C PHE A 73 7.05 8.84 8.02
N ALA A 74 7.63 9.61 8.93
CA ALA A 74 7.95 9.15 10.28
C ALA A 74 7.72 10.27 11.31
N GLU A 75 7.70 9.91 12.59
CA GLU A 75 7.67 10.90 13.68
C GLU A 75 8.99 11.63 13.80
N THR A 76 10.12 10.93 13.63
CA THR A 76 11.46 11.52 13.74
C THR A 76 12.23 11.42 12.41
N GLN A 77 13.15 12.35 12.19
CA GLN A 77 14.07 12.29 11.05
C GLN A 77 14.94 11.03 11.10
N ALA A 78 15.40 10.64 12.29
CA ALA A 78 16.25 9.48 12.50
C ALA A 78 15.60 8.16 12.05
N ASP A 79 14.27 8.03 12.15
CA ASP A 79 13.55 6.85 11.68
C ASP A 79 13.64 6.70 10.15
N LEU A 80 13.56 7.80 9.40
CA LEU A 80 13.70 7.80 7.94
C LEU A 80 15.17 7.56 7.52
N GLU A 81 16.11 8.13 8.26
CA GLU A 81 17.55 7.88 8.04
C GLU A 81 17.92 6.43 8.32
N LYS A 82 17.35 5.83 9.37
CA LYS A 82 17.52 4.41 9.69
C LYS A 82 16.95 3.50 8.62
N LEU A 83 15.77 3.83 8.07
CA LEU A 83 15.21 3.09 6.93
C LEU A 83 16.16 3.13 5.72
N ASN A 84 16.85 4.26 5.52
CA ASN A 84 17.80 4.49 4.43
C ASN A 84 17.25 4.00 3.07
N ILE A 85 16.13 4.59 2.65
CA ILE A 85 15.38 4.08 1.49
C ILE A 85 16.21 4.13 0.20
N GLN A 86 17.18 5.03 0.12
CA GLN A 86 18.13 5.12 -0.99
C GLN A 86 18.90 3.82 -1.19
N LYS A 87 19.37 3.19 -0.11
CA LYS A 87 20.07 1.91 -0.17
C LYS A 87 19.18 0.80 -0.76
N TRP A 88 17.92 0.75 -0.33
CA TRP A 88 16.95 -0.23 -0.84
C TRP A 88 16.59 -0.03 -2.31
N LEU A 89 16.70 1.20 -2.80
CA LEU A 89 16.32 1.59 -4.16
C LEU A 89 17.53 1.89 -5.05
N GLU A 90 18.74 1.50 -4.64
CA GLU A 90 20.00 1.79 -5.36
C GLU A 90 19.98 1.30 -6.82
N ARG A 91 19.27 0.19 -7.10
CA ARG A 91 19.16 -0.40 -8.44
C ARG A 91 18.05 0.22 -9.29
N LEU A 92 17.34 1.21 -8.74
CA LEU A 92 16.21 1.89 -9.37
C LEU A 92 16.45 3.40 -9.52
N THR A 93 17.68 3.87 -9.31
CA THR A 93 18.03 5.30 -9.36
C THR A 93 17.71 5.95 -10.70
N ASP A 94 17.85 5.22 -11.81
CA ASP A 94 17.54 5.73 -13.15
C ASP A 94 16.03 5.91 -13.39
N TYR A 95 15.20 5.29 -12.54
CA TYR A 95 13.75 5.30 -12.64
C TYR A 95 13.08 6.15 -11.56
N LEU A 96 13.82 6.60 -10.55
CA LEU A 96 13.28 7.20 -9.34
C LEU A 96 14.05 8.46 -8.96
N HIS A 97 13.31 9.54 -8.72
CA HIS A 97 13.83 10.71 -8.03
C HIS A 97 13.45 10.64 -6.54
N ILE A 98 14.45 10.61 -5.66
CA ILE A 98 14.26 10.54 -4.20
C ILE A 98 14.77 11.83 -3.57
N THR A 99 13.92 12.52 -2.79
CA THR A 99 14.33 13.75 -2.10
C THR A 99 15.14 13.45 -0.84
N SER A 100 15.80 14.48 -0.28
CA SER A 100 16.25 14.44 1.12
C SER A 100 15.07 14.34 2.08
N VAL A 101 15.34 13.96 3.33
CA VAL A 101 14.35 14.04 4.42
C VAL A 101 14.05 15.51 4.74
N ARG A 102 12.78 15.82 4.96
CA ARG A 102 12.29 17.18 5.22
C ARG A 102 11.19 17.16 6.27
N GLU A 103 10.99 18.29 6.94
CA GLU A 103 9.83 18.49 7.81
C GLU A 103 8.54 18.60 7.00
N VAL A 104 7.46 18.05 7.54
CA VAL A 104 6.12 18.17 6.97
C VAL A 104 5.70 19.65 7.08
N PRO A 105 5.31 20.29 5.97
CA PRO A 105 4.91 21.69 5.99
C PRO A 105 3.51 21.83 6.61
N GLU A 106 3.44 22.08 7.92
CA GLU A 106 2.16 22.14 8.66
C GLU A 106 1.15 23.12 8.02
N ALA A 107 1.63 24.27 7.53
CA ALA A 107 0.80 25.28 6.87
C ALA A 107 0.17 24.82 5.54
N LYS A 108 0.66 23.74 4.92
CA LYS A 108 0.15 23.21 3.65
C LYS A 108 -0.73 21.97 3.81
N ILE A 109 -0.89 21.47 5.05
CA ILE A 109 -1.70 20.28 5.29
C ILE A 109 -3.16 20.60 4.98
N SER A 110 -3.69 19.97 3.93
CA SER A 110 -5.10 20.10 3.54
C SER A 110 -6.00 19.09 4.25
N GLY A 111 -5.43 18.10 4.93
CA GLY A 111 -6.15 17.11 5.69
C GLY A 111 -5.29 15.91 6.07
N TYR A 112 -5.94 14.87 6.58
CA TYR A 112 -5.32 13.59 6.88
C TYR A 112 -6.07 12.46 6.18
N ALA A 113 -5.35 11.40 5.86
CA ALA A 113 -5.93 10.21 5.24
C ALA A 113 -5.37 8.93 5.85
N ILE A 114 -6.18 7.89 5.80
CA ILE A 114 -5.77 6.51 6.08
C ILE A 114 -5.59 5.82 4.72
N TYR A 115 -4.41 5.25 4.49
CA TYR A 115 -4.14 4.34 3.38
C TYR A 115 -4.06 2.93 3.94
N SER A 116 -5.03 2.10 3.58
CA SER A 116 -5.19 0.75 4.11
C SER A 116 -5.18 -0.30 3.01
N ARG A 117 -4.74 -1.52 3.33
CA ARG A 117 -4.84 -2.65 2.42
C ARG A 117 -6.28 -3.15 2.38
N LYS A 118 -6.92 -3.13 1.21
CA LYS A 118 -8.21 -3.81 1.00
C LYS A 118 -7.98 -5.26 0.58
N GLN A 119 -8.55 -6.20 1.33
CA GLN A 119 -8.60 -7.60 0.91
C GLN A 119 -10.03 -7.97 0.53
N VAL A 120 -10.24 -8.30 -0.74
CA VAL A 120 -11.51 -8.82 -1.23
C VAL A 120 -11.48 -10.34 -1.33
N LYS A 121 -12.62 -10.97 -1.04
CA LYS A 121 -12.82 -12.40 -1.23
C LYS A 121 -13.15 -12.63 -2.70
N THR A 122 -12.20 -13.11 -3.48
CA THR A 122 -12.37 -13.24 -4.95
C THR A 122 -12.58 -14.67 -5.44
N ASN A 123 -12.31 -15.67 -4.61
CA ASN A 123 -12.33 -17.07 -5.04
C ASN A 123 -13.07 -17.93 -4.01
N ALA A 124 -14.31 -18.31 -4.35
CA ALA A 124 -15.19 -19.08 -3.50
C ALA A 124 -14.63 -20.49 -3.23
N GLU A 125 -14.10 -21.17 -4.25
CA GLU A 125 -13.52 -22.51 -4.09
C GLU A 125 -12.33 -22.52 -3.13
N ARG A 126 -11.43 -21.54 -3.22
CA ARG A 126 -10.27 -21.42 -2.32
C ARG A 126 -10.74 -21.25 -0.88
N LEU A 127 -11.77 -20.42 -0.67
CA LEU A 127 -12.36 -20.20 0.65
C LEU A 127 -13.06 -21.47 1.15
N ALA A 128 -13.78 -22.17 0.28
CA ALA A 128 -14.44 -23.43 0.60
C ALA A 128 -13.42 -24.50 1.01
N ARG A 129 -12.34 -24.71 0.24
CA ARG A 129 -11.22 -25.64 0.58
C ARG A 129 -10.61 -25.31 1.94
N HIS A 130 -10.39 -24.02 2.23
CA HIS A 130 -9.84 -23.61 3.53
C HIS A 130 -10.84 -23.81 4.67
N ARG A 131 -12.14 -23.65 4.43
CA ARG A 131 -13.20 -23.84 5.43
C ARG A 131 -13.41 -25.31 5.76
N VAL A 132 -13.40 -26.18 4.77
CA VAL A 132 -13.46 -27.64 4.94
C VAL A 132 -12.31 -28.14 5.81
N LYS A 133 -11.10 -27.59 5.64
CA LYS A 133 -9.94 -27.91 6.51
C LYS A 133 -10.16 -27.57 7.98
N ARG A 134 -11.10 -26.68 8.32
CA ARG A 134 -11.46 -26.36 9.70
C ARG A 134 -12.50 -27.34 10.29
N GLY A 135 -13.11 -28.18 9.46
CA GLY A 135 -14.02 -29.26 9.89
C GLY A 135 -15.48 -28.86 10.10
N ASP A 136 -15.84 -27.60 9.90
CA ASP A 136 -17.16 -27.09 10.31
C ASP A 136 -18.31 -27.47 9.36
N ILE A 137 -18.04 -27.60 8.04
CA ILE A 137 -19.05 -27.82 6.99
C ILE A 137 -18.44 -28.55 5.78
N GLY A 138 -19.29 -29.18 4.97
CA GLY A 138 -18.91 -29.83 3.71
C GLY A 138 -18.50 -28.85 2.61
N PHE A 139 -17.82 -29.35 1.56
CA PHE A 139 -17.31 -28.52 0.47
C PHE A 139 -18.41 -27.79 -0.29
N ASP A 140 -19.46 -28.50 -0.69
CA ASP A 140 -20.56 -27.94 -1.49
C ASP A 140 -21.32 -26.86 -0.71
N GLU A 141 -21.55 -27.10 0.58
CA GLU A 141 -22.15 -26.12 1.48
C GLU A 141 -21.26 -24.89 1.65
N ALA A 142 -19.95 -25.08 1.84
CA ALA A 142 -19.00 -23.97 1.92
C ALA A 142 -18.94 -23.17 0.61
N LEU A 143 -18.98 -23.85 -0.54
CA LEU A 143 -18.94 -23.24 -1.85
C LEU A 143 -20.19 -22.39 -2.10
N ALA A 144 -21.39 -22.91 -1.79
CA ALA A 144 -22.64 -22.17 -1.89
C ALA A 144 -22.60 -20.90 -1.02
N ARG A 145 -22.12 -21.01 0.23
CA ARG A 145 -21.96 -19.86 1.13
C ARG A 145 -21.00 -18.81 0.58
N TYR A 146 -19.84 -19.20 0.07
CA TYR A 146 -18.84 -18.24 -0.40
C TYR A 146 -19.14 -17.67 -1.78
N SER A 147 -19.89 -18.37 -2.63
CA SER A 147 -20.31 -17.85 -3.95
C SER A 147 -21.12 -16.55 -3.81
N ASN A 148 -21.91 -16.42 -2.74
CA ASN A 148 -22.70 -15.22 -2.45
C ASN A 148 -21.89 -14.08 -1.80
N VAL A 149 -20.63 -14.33 -1.43
CA VAL A 149 -19.78 -13.37 -0.70
C VAL A 149 -18.57 -12.95 -1.54
N VAL A 150 -18.32 -13.63 -2.66
CA VAL A 150 -17.25 -13.25 -3.56
C VAL A 150 -17.56 -11.91 -4.20
N THR A 151 -16.59 -11.01 -4.18
CA THR A 151 -16.71 -9.66 -4.72
C THR A 151 -15.41 -9.24 -5.37
N THR A 152 -15.51 -8.28 -6.27
CA THR A 152 -14.38 -7.62 -6.94
C THR A 152 -14.22 -6.20 -6.42
N THR A 153 -13.05 -5.62 -6.65
CA THR A 153 -12.80 -4.21 -6.38
C THR A 153 -12.00 -3.63 -7.53
N ASP A 154 -12.33 -2.39 -7.86
CA ASP A 154 -11.65 -1.52 -8.82
C ASP A 154 -10.71 -0.52 -8.11
N LEU A 155 -10.41 -0.72 -6.81
CA LEU A 155 -9.43 0.10 -6.11
C LEU A 155 -8.06 0.06 -6.81
N PRO A 156 -7.27 1.15 -6.73
CA PRO A 156 -5.89 1.14 -7.17
C PRO A 156 -5.09 0.05 -6.44
N TYR A 157 -4.19 -0.61 -7.16
CA TYR A 157 -3.37 -1.67 -6.59
C TYR A 157 -1.95 -1.64 -7.13
N ILE A 158 -1.05 -2.24 -6.36
CA ILE A 158 0.30 -2.57 -6.80
C ILE A 158 0.36 -4.08 -7.04
N GLN A 159 0.85 -4.48 -8.21
CA GLN A 159 1.13 -5.88 -8.49
C GLN A 159 2.42 -6.28 -7.75
N MET A 160 2.33 -7.27 -6.87
CA MET A 160 3.46 -7.75 -6.07
C MET A 160 3.71 -9.23 -6.28
N LYS A 161 4.93 -9.66 -5.97
CA LYS A 161 5.31 -11.08 -5.87
C LYS A 161 5.72 -11.38 -4.43
N SER A 162 5.08 -12.36 -3.81
CA SER A 162 5.48 -12.84 -2.49
C SER A 162 6.80 -13.60 -2.61
N LEU A 163 7.83 -13.19 -1.87
CA LEU A 163 9.12 -13.88 -1.87
C LEU A 163 9.07 -15.25 -1.18
N THR A 164 8.16 -15.42 -0.22
CA THR A 164 8.02 -16.67 0.55
C THR A 164 7.22 -17.74 -0.21
N SER A 165 6.21 -17.33 -0.98
CA SER A 165 5.33 -18.28 -1.69
C SER A 165 5.52 -18.29 -3.21
N ASP A 166 6.38 -17.40 -3.71
CA ASP A 166 6.60 -17.10 -5.14
C ASP A 166 5.34 -16.69 -5.92
N LYS A 167 4.22 -16.44 -5.22
CA LYS A 167 2.94 -16.12 -5.84
C LYS A 167 2.78 -14.63 -6.06
N SER A 168 2.30 -14.30 -7.24
CA SER A 168 1.87 -12.96 -7.61
C SER A 168 0.52 -12.62 -6.98
N PHE A 169 0.37 -11.41 -6.44
CA PHE A 169 -0.88 -10.92 -5.86
C PHE A 169 -1.05 -9.41 -6.06
N LYS A 170 -2.30 -8.95 -6.00
CA LYS A 170 -2.64 -7.52 -6.03
C LYS A 170 -2.73 -6.97 -4.61
N LEU A 171 -1.96 -5.94 -4.32
CA LEU A 171 -2.07 -5.16 -3.09
C LEU A 171 -3.01 -3.97 -3.35
N PHE A 172 -4.31 -4.16 -3.14
CA PHE A 172 -5.29 -3.07 -3.26
C PHE A 172 -5.14 -2.09 -2.10
N ILE A 173 -5.12 -0.80 -2.43
CA ILE A 173 -4.93 0.30 -1.49
C ILE A 173 -6.21 1.13 -1.48
N GLU A 174 -6.83 1.24 -0.31
CA GLU A 174 -8.02 2.06 -0.06
C GLU A 174 -7.58 3.34 0.66
N LYS A 175 -7.91 4.50 0.09
CA LYS A 175 -7.74 5.82 0.71
C LYS A 175 -9.04 6.25 1.36
N LYS A 176 -8.99 6.67 2.62
CA LYS A 176 -10.13 7.26 3.34
C LYS A 176 -9.71 8.58 4.01
N PRO A 177 -10.46 9.68 3.79
CA PRO A 177 -10.28 10.89 4.60
C PRO A 177 -10.47 10.57 6.08
N ALA A 178 -9.66 11.19 6.93
CA ALA A 178 -9.70 11.00 8.37
C ALA A 178 -9.25 12.26 9.11
N THR A 179 -9.49 12.30 10.41
CA THR A 179 -8.87 13.29 11.31
C THR A 179 -7.46 12.86 11.68
N LYS A 180 -6.65 13.77 12.23
CA LYS A 180 -5.31 13.43 12.73
C LYS A 180 -5.43 12.38 13.84
N SER A 181 -4.76 11.25 13.68
CA SER A 181 -4.60 10.21 14.70
C SER A 181 -3.24 10.34 15.37
N GLU A 182 -3.20 10.09 16.67
CA GLU A 182 -1.95 9.95 17.43
C GLU A 182 -1.32 8.56 17.25
N THR A 183 -2.10 7.59 16.76
CA THR A 183 -1.61 6.23 16.54
C THR A 183 -0.70 6.20 15.31
N GLN A 184 0.53 5.72 15.47
CA GLN A 184 1.54 5.65 14.41
C GLN A 184 2.03 4.22 14.19
N VAL A 185 1.08 3.34 13.88
CA VAL A 185 1.32 1.90 13.73
C VAL A 185 0.91 1.46 12.33
N PHE A 186 1.90 1.06 11.54
CA PHE A 186 1.73 0.62 10.16
C PHE A 186 2.18 -0.82 10.00
N SER A 187 1.65 -1.48 8.98
CA SER A 187 2.16 -2.78 8.53
C SER A 187 3.53 -2.63 7.85
N THR A 188 4.18 -3.74 7.56
CA THR A 188 5.40 -3.78 6.72
C THR A 188 5.19 -3.37 5.26
N TYR A 189 3.96 -3.00 4.88
CA TYR A 189 3.67 -2.32 3.61
C TYR A 189 3.54 -0.79 3.80
N GLY A 190 3.75 -0.26 5.01
CA GLY A 190 3.57 1.15 5.34
C GLY A 190 2.12 1.62 5.29
N LEU A 191 1.17 0.68 5.27
CA LEU A 191 -0.28 0.91 5.27
C LEU A 191 -0.85 0.61 6.66
N SER A 192 -1.94 1.28 7.03
CA SER A 192 -2.64 1.08 8.30
C SER A 192 -4.16 1.20 8.12
N SER A 193 -4.93 0.56 9.00
CA SER A 193 -6.39 0.73 9.08
C SER A 193 -6.81 1.78 10.11
N VAL A 194 -5.87 2.26 10.93
CA VAL A 194 -6.13 3.14 12.08
C VAL A 194 -5.24 4.38 12.12
N SER A 195 -4.03 4.28 11.55
CA SER A 195 -3.07 5.38 11.52
C SER A 195 -3.25 6.26 10.31
N THR A 196 -3.11 7.55 10.54
CA THR A 196 -3.36 8.60 9.55
C THR A 196 -2.07 9.26 9.16
N VAL A 197 -1.97 9.68 7.90
CA VAL A 197 -0.84 10.45 7.36
C VAL A 197 -1.32 11.81 6.85
N PRO A 198 -0.47 12.84 6.91
CA PRO A 198 -0.83 14.17 6.41
C PRO A 198 -0.90 14.19 4.88
N GLU A 199 -1.84 14.97 4.35
CA GLU A 199 -2.03 15.21 2.91
C GLU A 199 -1.73 16.68 2.59
N PHE A 200 -0.90 16.91 1.57
CA PHE A 200 -0.45 18.25 1.11
C PHE A 200 0.19 18.21 -0.29
#